data_AF-A0A2H0BXD9-F1
#
_entry.id   AF-A0A2H0BXD9-F1
#
_cell.length_a   1.000
_cell.length_b   1.000
_cell.length_c   1.000
_cell.angle_alpha   90.00
_cell.angle_beta   90.00
_cell.angle_gamma   90.00
#
_symmetry.space_group_name_H-M   'P 1'
#
loop_
_entity.id
_entity.type
_entity.pdbx_description
1 polymer ?
#
loop_
_entity_poly.entity_id
_entity_poly.type
_entity_poly.pdbx_seq_one_letter_code
_entity_poly.pdbx_strand_id
1 'polypeptide(L)'
;MKLLVTGGAGFIGSNFIHYWLKTHPDDQIINLDKLTYAGNLANLKSVENNPNYQFIKGDITDAQIVAKAMGEIDTVVHFAAESHVDRSITGPAVFVQTNVVGTQVLLDAAVKAKIKHFHHISTDEVFGSLELGDKSEWTENSPYAPRSPYSASKAASDHLVRAYHVTYNLPVTITNCSNNFGPFHYPEKLLPLAITNILEGRQVPVYGDGLYVRDWLYVADHCRAIDAVLNRGEVGETYLVGAYHDEINNLDLIKLVLKLMGKSEEKIEFVKNRPGHDRRYAFDWSKIKNELDWKPKYEFEEALKLTIDWYKNNENWWKPLLTTPGVNTGC
;
A
#
# COMPACT_ATOMS: atom_id res chain seq x y z
N MET A 1 -0.52 -5.49 23.37
CA MET A 1 -0.53 -4.12 22.79
C MET A 1 -1.88 -3.86 22.15
N LYS A 2 -2.37 -2.62 22.17
CA LYS A 2 -3.60 -2.22 21.47
C LYS A 2 -3.26 -1.30 20.30
N LEU A 3 -3.55 -1.76 19.08
CA LEU A 3 -3.23 -1.06 17.84
C LEU A 3 -4.46 -0.36 17.27
N LEU A 4 -4.29 0.88 16.82
CA LEU A 4 -5.21 1.52 15.89
C LEU A 4 -4.68 1.35 14.47
N VAL A 5 -5.36 0.53 13.67
CA VAL A 5 -5.08 0.37 12.25
C VAL A 5 -6.07 1.23 11.48
N THR A 6 -5.59 2.29 10.83
CA THR A 6 -6.45 3.07 9.94
C THR A 6 -6.40 2.50 8.53
N GLY A 7 -7.51 2.50 7.78
CA GLY A 7 -7.53 1.99 6.40
C GLY A 7 -7.47 0.47 6.33
N GLY A 8 -7.82 -0.22 7.42
CA GLY A 8 -7.69 -1.66 7.54
C GLY A 8 -8.68 -2.46 6.70
N ALA A 9 -9.70 -1.83 6.11
CA ALA A 9 -10.56 -2.50 5.13
C ALA A 9 -9.99 -2.42 3.69
N GLY A 10 -8.89 -1.70 3.47
CA GLY A 10 -8.18 -1.68 2.20
C GLY A 10 -7.31 -2.92 1.96
N PHE A 11 -6.59 -2.94 0.83
CA PHE A 11 -5.73 -4.07 0.42
C PHE A 11 -4.63 -4.39 1.45
N ILE A 12 -3.67 -3.48 1.66
CA ILE A 12 -2.52 -3.74 2.53
C ILE A 12 -2.97 -3.79 4.01
N GLY A 13 -3.83 -2.86 4.42
CA GLY A 13 -4.33 -2.79 5.80
C GLY A 13 -5.04 -4.06 6.25
N SER A 14 -5.85 -4.70 5.39
CA SER A 14 -6.51 -5.95 5.73
C SER A 14 -5.54 -7.13 5.84
N ASN A 15 -4.56 -7.23 4.93
CA ASN A 15 -3.49 -8.22 5.04
C ASN A 15 -2.68 -8.03 6.34
N PHE A 16 -2.40 -6.79 6.73
CA PHE A 16 -1.71 -6.49 7.99
C PHE A 16 -2.53 -6.93 9.21
N ILE A 17 -3.85 -6.69 9.22
CA ILE A 17 -4.73 -7.13 10.32
C ILE A 17 -4.73 -8.66 10.44
N HIS A 18 -4.87 -9.38 9.33
CA HIS A 18 -4.80 -10.85 9.33
C HIS A 18 -3.45 -11.37 9.83
N TYR A 19 -2.37 -10.74 9.35
CA TYR A 19 -1.02 -11.06 9.77
C TYR A 19 -0.86 -10.85 11.27
N TRP A 20 -1.20 -9.67 11.78
CA TRP A 20 -0.97 -9.27 13.16
C TRP A 20 -1.76 -10.12 14.15
N LEU A 21 -3.07 -10.33 13.91
CA LEU A 21 -3.89 -11.18 14.79
C LEU A 21 -3.42 -12.64 14.81
N LYS A 22 -2.74 -13.10 13.75
CA LYS A 22 -2.17 -14.45 13.69
C LYS A 22 -0.82 -14.54 14.41
N THR A 23 0.03 -13.52 14.31
CA THR A 23 1.40 -13.55 14.88
C THR A 23 1.47 -13.05 16.31
N HIS A 24 0.57 -12.14 16.69
CA HIS A 24 0.47 -11.50 17.99
C HIS A 24 -0.95 -11.73 18.57
N PRO A 25 -1.32 -12.98 18.92
CA PRO A 25 -2.70 -13.34 19.25
C PRO A 25 -3.24 -12.67 20.51
N ASP A 26 -2.37 -12.18 21.40
CA ASP A 26 -2.73 -11.47 22.64
C ASP A 26 -2.93 -9.96 22.43
N ASP A 27 -2.59 -9.44 21.24
CA ASP A 27 -2.76 -8.04 20.89
C ASP A 27 -4.17 -7.76 20.36
N GLN A 28 -4.61 -6.52 20.53
CA GLN A 28 -5.91 -6.03 20.09
C GLN A 28 -5.77 -5.05 18.94
N ILE A 29 -6.71 -5.08 18.01
CA ILE A 29 -6.78 -4.16 16.87
C ILE A 29 -8.12 -3.45 16.85
N ILE A 30 -8.07 -2.13 16.82
CA ILE A 30 -9.15 -1.26 16.38
C ILE A 30 -8.88 -0.88 14.92
N ASN A 31 -9.74 -1.32 14.00
CA ASN A 31 -9.72 -0.92 12.60
C ASN A 31 -10.62 0.29 12.37
N LEU A 32 -10.04 1.44 12.01
CA LEU A 32 -10.76 2.65 11.61
C LEU A 32 -10.74 2.80 10.08
N ASP A 33 -11.90 2.67 9.44
CA ASP A 33 -12.01 2.81 7.99
C ASP A 33 -13.28 3.55 7.57
N LYS A 34 -13.17 4.41 6.55
CA LYS A 34 -14.30 5.19 6.01
C LYS A 34 -15.20 4.33 5.12
N LEU A 35 -14.70 3.20 4.63
CA LEU A 35 -15.31 2.36 3.58
C LEU A 35 -15.57 3.18 2.32
N THR A 36 -14.49 3.79 1.79
CA THR A 36 -14.51 4.40 0.46
C THR A 36 -14.61 3.32 -0.62
N TYR A 37 -14.46 3.68 -1.90
CA TYR A 37 -14.49 2.71 -3.00
C TYR A 37 -13.48 1.55 -2.85
N ALA A 38 -12.36 1.78 -2.14
CA ALA A 38 -11.29 0.81 -1.95
C ALA A 38 -11.40 0.03 -0.64
N GLY A 39 -12.31 0.43 0.26
CA GLY A 39 -12.55 -0.24 1.52
C GLY A 39 -13.57 -1.36 1.35
N ASN A 40 -13.19 -2.60 1.65
CA ASN A 40 -14.06 -3.77 1.49
C ASN A 40 -14.04 -4.66 2.74
N LEU A 41 -15.15 -4.69 3.48
CA LEU A 41 -15.28 -5.53 4.68
C LEU A 41 -15.18 -7.04 4.37
N ALA A 42 -15.42 -7.47 3.13
CA ALA A 42 -15.20 -8.86 2.73
C ALA A 42 -13.72 -9.27 2.89
N ASN A 43 -12.79 -8.32 2.88
CA ASN A 43 -11.38 -8.58 3.15
C ASN A 43 -11.15 -9.11 4.57
N LEU A 44 -12.02 -8.76 5.54
CA LEU A 44 -11.84 -9.06 6.96
C LEU A 44 -12.83 -10.12 7.47
N LYS A 45 -13.57 -10.77 6.58
CA LYS A 45 -14.63 -11.73 6.93
C LYS A 45 -14.15 -12.84 7.87
N SER A 46 -12.93 -13.34 7.68
CA SER A 46 -12.36 -14.42 8.51
C SER A 46 -11.96 -13.98 9.92
N VAL A 47 -11.85 -12.68 10.19
CA VAL A 47 -11.46 -12.12 11.50
C VAL A 47 -12.54 -11.25 12.14
N GLU A 48 -13.70 -11.08 11.48
CA GLU A 48 -14.77 -10.18 11.93
C GLU A 48 -15.32 -10.51 13.33
N ASN A 49 -15.24 -11.78 13.74
CA ASN A 49 -15.68 -12.28 15.05
C ASN A 49 -14.52 -12.58 16.01
N ASN A 50 -13.29 -12.18 15.68
CA ASN A 50 -12.16 -12.34 16.59
C ASN A 50 -12.35 -11.39 17.79
N PRO A 51 -12.28 -11.87 19.05
CA PRO A 51 -12.49 -11.02 20.24
C PRO A 51 -11.47 -9.88 20.38
N ASN A 52 -10.32 -10.01 19.72
CA ASN A 52 -9.25 -9.01 19.68
C ASN A 52 -9.35 -8.06 18.48
N TYR A 53 -10.42 -8.16 17.68
CA TYR A 53 -10.66 -7.30 16.53
C TYR A 53 -11.93 -6.46 16.75
N GLN A 54 -11.82 -5.16 16.53
CA GLN A 54 -12.95 -4.25 16.53
C GLN A 54 -12.92 -3.37 15.29
N PHE A 55 -14.09 -3.17 14.66
CA PHE A 55 -14.24 -2.24 13.54
C PHE A 55 -14.96 -0.96 13.97
N ILE A 56 -14.43 0.18 13.50
CA ILE A 56 -15.05 1.50 13.60
C ILE A 56 -15.16 2.06 12.19
N LYS A 57 -16.40 2.28 11.73
CA LYS A 57 -16.64 3.04 10.50
C LYS A 57 -16.47 4.53 10.79
N GLY A 58 -15.53 5.18 10.11
CA GLY A 58 -15.25 6.59 10.36
C GLY A 58 -14.17 7.17 9.46
N ASP A 59 -14.12 8.51 9.41
CA ASP A 59 -13.15 9.25 8.61
C ASP A 59 -12.01 9.74 9.49
N ILE A 60 -10.76 9.60 9.02
CA ILE A 60 -9.57 10.09 9.72
C ILE A 60 -9.50 11.62 9.77
N THR A 61 -10.33 12.31 8.98
CA THR A 61 -10.48 13.77 9.03
C THR A 61 -11.46 14.25 10.10
N ASP A 62 -12.24 13.34 10.69
CA ASP A 62 -13.13 13.65 11.80
C ASP A 62 -12.37 13.52 13.13
N ALA A 63 -12.01 14.67 13.71
CA ALA A 63 -11.25 14.72 14.95
C ALA A 63 -11.96 14.06 16.14
N GLN A 64 -13.31 14.05 16.18
CA GLN A 64 -14.06 13.43 17.27
C GLN A 64 -14.02 11.90 17.17
N ILE A 65 -14.20 11.38 15.96
CA ILE A 65 -14.09 9.93 15.69
C ILE A 65 -12.66 9.46 15.96
N VAL A 66 -11.67 10.19 15.46
CA VAL A 66 -10.25 9.86 15.69
C VAL A 66 -9.91 9.87 17.17
N ALA A 67 -10.34 10.91 17.92
CA ALA A 67 -10.11 10.97 19.36
C ALA A 67 -10.73 9.78 20.11
N LYS A 68 -11.94 9.36 19.71
CA LYS A 68 -12.59 8.16 20.26
C LYS A 68 -11.83 6.89 19.93
N ALA A 69 -11.39 6.73 18.67
CA ALA A 69 -10.65 5.55 18.22
C ALA A 69 -9.25 5.45 18.86
N MET A 70 -8.64 6.59 19.21
CA MET A 70 -7.34 6.68 19.88
C MET A 70 -7.37 6.29 21.38
N GLY A 71 -8.56 6.06 21.95
CA GLY A 71 -8.72 5.72 23.36
C GLY A 71 -7.98 4.42 23.75
N GLU A 72 -7.03 4.55 24.69
CA GLU A 72 -6.18 3.45 25.20
C GLU A 72 -5.32 2.76 24.14
N ILE A 73 -5.02 3.45 23.02
CA ILE A 73 -4.15 2.92 21.97
C ILE A 73 -2.69 3.07 22.37
N ASP A 74 -1.93 1.98 22.22
CA ASP A 74 -0.46 2.00 22.35
C ASP A 74 0.20 2.46 21.05
N THR A 75 -0.28 1.94 19.92
CA THR A 75 0.39 2.07 18.62
C THR A 75 -0.60 2.38 17.50
N VAL A 76 -0.27 3.33 16.63
CA VAL A 76 -1.03 3.61 15.40
C VAL A 76 -0.27 3.07 14.21
N VAL A 77 -0.97 2.33 13.33
CA VAL A 77 -0.45 1.90 12.02
C VAL A 77 -1.32 2.52 10.93
N HIS A 78 -0.78 3.54 10.27
CA HIS A 78 -1.57 4.43 9.43
C HIS A 78 -1.51 4.06 7.93
N PHE A 79 -2.46 3.24 7.46
CA PHE A 79 -2.62 2.91 6.03
C PHE A 79 -3.66 3.79 5.29
N ALA A 80 -4.59 4.44 6.01
CA ALA A 80 -5.71 5.15 5.40
C ALA A 80 -5.22 6.27 4.46
N ALA A 81 -5.54 6.14 3.17
CA ALA A 81 -5.20 7.12 2.15
C ALA A 81 -6.10 6.95 0.93
N GLU A 82 -6.25 8.02 0.16
CA GLU A 82 -6.59 7.95 -1.26
C GLU A 82 -5.33 7.64 -2.06
N SER A 83 -5.34 6.57 -2.88
CA SER A 83 -4.11 6.00 -3.47
C SER A 83 -4.12 5.76 -4.97
N HIS A 84 -5.21 6.08 -5.68
CA HIS A 84 -5.29 5.85 -7.13
C HIS A 84 -4.77 7.04 -7.93
N VAL A 85 -3.58 6.90 -8.53
CA VAL A 85 -2.92 7.96 -9.31
C VAL A 85 -3.87 8.60 -10.34
N ASP A 86 -4.58 7.84 -11.17
CA ASP A 86 -5.46 8.42 -12.20
C ASP A 86 -6.65 9.22 -11.62
N ARG A 87 -7.15 8.83 -10.44
CA ARG A 87 -8.19 9.58 -9.73
C ARG A 87 -7.63 10.87 -9.13
N SER A 88 -6.36 10.87 -8.74
CA SER A 88 -5.70 12.07 -8.24
C SER A 88 -5.55 13.16 -9.30
N ILE A 89 -5.40 12.78 -10.56
CA ILE A 89 -5.30 13.71 -11.69
C ILE A 89 -6.65 14.38 -11.96
N THR A 90 -7.74 13.61 -11.88
CA THR A 90 -9.10 14.10 -12.18
C THR A 90 -9.79 14.77 -10.98
N GLY A 91 -9.45 14.37 -9.76
CA GLY A 91 -10.03 14.89 -8.52
C GLY A 91 -9.01 14.98 -7.38
N PRO A 92 -8.05 15.91 -7.43
CA PRO A 92 -6.94 15.98 -6.46
C PRO A 92 -7.36 16.38 -5.04
N ALA A 93 -8.48 17.11 -4.88
CA ALA A 93 -8.88 17.67 -3.59
C ALA A 93 -9.08 16.60 -2.49
N VAL A 94 -9.64 15.44 -2.85
CA VAL A 94 -9.88 14.35 -1.89
C VAL A 94 -8.57 13.72 -1.38
N PHE A 95 -7.50 13.78 -2.18
CA PHE A 95 -6.17 13.31 -1.80
C PHE A 95 -5.54 14.24 -0.77
N VAL A 96 -5.66 15.57 -0.95
CA VAL A 96 -5.20 16.53 0.07
C VAL A 96 -6.00 16.37 1.36
N GLN A 97 -7.33 16.28 1.26
CA GLN A 97 -8.20 16.12 2.41
C GLN A 97 -7.88 14.84 3.19
N THR A 98 -7.76 13.69 2.52
CA THR A 98 -7.53 12.42 3.22
C THR A 98 -6.08 12.29 3.66
N ASN A 99 -5.13 12.47 2.74
CA ASN A 99 -3.75 12.11 2.98
C ASN A 99 -3.04 13.16 3.83
N VAL A 100 -3.33 14.46 3.65
CA VAL A 100 -2.66 15.54 4.40
C VAL A 100 -3.45 15.89 5.65
N VAL A 101 -4.72 16.31 5.49
CA VAL A 101 -5.54 16.75 6.64
C VAL A 101 -5.85 15.56 7.56
N GLY A 102 -6.19 14.39 7.02
CA GLY A 102 -6.41 13.19 7.82
C GLY A 102 -5.18 12.76 8.63
N THR A 103 -3.99 12.79 8.02
CA THR A 103 -2.73 12.52 8.75
C THR A 103 -2.51 13.53 9.87
N GLN A 104 -2.74 14.82 9.61
CA GLN A 104 -2.59 15.88 10.61
C GLN A 104 -3.52 15.67 11.83
N VAL A 105 -4.78 15.32 11.59
CA VAL A 105 -5.76 15.03 12.65
C VAL A 105 -5.34 13.81 13.49
N LEU A 106 -4.85 12.75 12.84
CA LEU A 106 -4.31 11.57 13.52
C LEU A 106 -3.08 11.90 14.38
N LEU A 107 -2.17 12.73 13.87
CA LEU A 107 -0.97 13.16 14.59
C LEU A 107 -1.32 14.01 15.82
N ASP A 108 -2.28 14.95 15.71
CA ASP A 108 -2.78 15.72 16.85
C ASP A 108 -3.38 14.83 17.94
N ALA A 109 -4.18 13.84 17.55
CA ALA A 109 -4.76 12.89 18.47
C ALA A 109 -3.71 11.99 19.13
N ALA A 110 -2.71 11.54 18.35
CA ALA A 110 -1.61 10.72 18.83
C ALA A 110 -0.77 11.43 19.91
N VAL A 111 -0.45 12.72 19.68
CA VAL A 111 0.27 13.55 20.66
C VAL A 111 -0.54 13.70 21.95
N LYS A 112 -1.84 14.02 21.84
CA LYS A 112 -2.72 14.18 23.00
C LYS A 112 -2.88 12.87 23.80
N ALA A 113 -3.01 11.75 23.10
CA ALA A 113 -3.13 10.43 23.70
C ALA A 113 -1.80 9.86 24.24
N LYS A 114 -0.66 10.50 23.89
CA LYS A 114 0.69 10.05 24.27
C LYS A 114 0.94 8.58 23.88
N ILE A 115 0.57 8.24 22.65
CA ILE A 115 0.80 6.89 22.13
C ILE A 115 2.30 6.57 22.14
N LYS A 116 2.63 5.29 22.21
CA LYS A 116 4.01 4.79 22.27
C LYS A 116 4.66 4.75 20.90
N HIS A 117 3.88 4.62 19.82
CA HIS A 117 4.43 4.56 18.46
C HIS A 117 3.40 4.94 17.39
N PHE A 118 3.78 5.83 16.48
CA PHE A 118 3.04 6.16 15.26
C PHE A 118 3.80 5.66 14.04
N HIS A 119 3.33 4.59 13.40
CA HIS A 119 3.90 4.09 12.16
C HIS A 119 3.11 4.61 10.96
N HIS A 120 3.78 5.37 10.09
CA HIS A 120 3.19 5.93 8.87
C HIS A 120 3.59 5.12 7.64
N ILE A 121 2.59 4.65 6.90
CA ILE A 121 2.81 3.94 5.63
C ILE A 121 2.78 4.94 4.49
N SER A 122 3.87 5.02 3.73
CA SER A 122 4.03 5.85 2.56
C SER A 122 4.48 5.02 1.35
N THR A 123 4.95 5.68 0.31
CA THR A 123 5.19 5.11 -1.03
C THR A 123 6.52 5.58 -1.59
N ASP A 124 7.15 4.78 -2.43
CA ASP A 124 8.29 5.16 -3.27
C ASP A 124 7.99 6.32 -4.24
N GLU A 125 6.74 6.49 -4.69
CA GLU A 125 6.34 7.57 -5.62
C GLU A 125 6.66 9.00 -5.13
N VAL A 126 6.93 9.18 -3.83
CA VAL A 126 7.35 10.48 -3.26
C VAL A 126 8.70 10.94 -3.82
N PHE A 127 9.55 10.02 -4.27
CA PHE A 127 10.87 10.32 -4.80
C PHE A 127 10.86 10.72 -6.29
N GLY A 128 9.72 10.59 -6.98
CA GLY A 128 9.56 11.00 -8.38
C GLY A 128 9.86 9.87 -9.35
N SER A 129 10.69 10.10 -10.37
CA SER A 129 11.01 9.12 -11.41
C SER A 129 12.50 9.11 -11.71
N LEU A 130 13.01 7.92 -12.00
CA LEU A 130 14.31 7.73 -12.63
C LEU A 130 14.13 7.50 -14.14
N GLU A 131 15.19 7.74 -14.91
CA GLU A 131 15.22 7.44 -16.33
C GLU A 131 15.45 5.94 -16.58
N LEU A 132 15.00 5.43 -17.73
CA LEU A 132 15.26 4.04 -18.10
C LEU A 132 16.76 3.84 -18.38
N GLY A 133 17.35 2.79 -17.80
CA GLY A 133 18.78 2.50 -17.93
C GLY A 133 19.70 3.30 -17.01
N ASP A 134 19.14 4.25 -16.24
CA ASP A 134 19.86 4.84 -15.11
C ASP A 134 20.06 3.77 -14.03
N LYS A 135 21.26 3.71 -13.47
CA LYS A 135 21.63 2.78 -12.39
C LYS A 135 21.46 3.39 -11.01
N SER A 136 21.02 4.66 -10.93
CA SER A 136 20.72 5.30 -9.66
C SER A 136 19.56 4.59 -8.95
N GLU A 137 19.59 4.68 -7.63
CA GLU A 137 18.57 4.18 -6.71
C GLU A 137 18.35 5.25 -5.66
N TRP A 138 17.09 5.44 -5.24
CA TRP A 138 16.81 6.31 -4.10
C TRP A 138 17.21 5.67 -2.78
N THR A 139 17.58 6.50 -1.81
CA THR A 139 17.82 6.11 -0.42
C THR A 139 16.89 6.91 0.48
N GLU A 140 16.85 6.62 1.78
CA GLU A 140 16.08 7.41 2.75
C GLU A 140 16.43 8.90 2.73
N ASN A 141 17.62 9.25 2.24
CA ASN A 141 18.12 10.63 2.16
C ASN A 141 17.87 11.29 0.79
N SER A 142 17.30 10.56 -0.18
CA SER A 142 16.97 11.11 -1.48
C SER A 142 15.88 12.20 -1.35
N PRO A 143 16.02 13.33 -2.08
CA PRO A 143 15.04 14.39 -2.00
C PRO A 143 13.70 13.92 -2.58
N TYR A 144 12.61 14.36 -1.97
CA TYR A 144 11.27 14.11 -2.50
C TYR A 144 11.06 14.97 -3.75
N ALA A 145 10.56 14.35 -4.82
CA ALA A 145 10.28 14.98 -6.09
C ALA A 145 8.98 14.43 -6.72
N PRO A 146 7.85 14.47 -5.99
CA PRO A 146 6.61 13.83 -6.44
C PRO A 146 6.06 14.45 -7.73
N ARG A 147 5.49 13.62 -8.60
CA ARG A 147 5.03 14.01 -9.95
C ARG A 147 3.53 13.85 -10.19
N SER A 148 2.77 13.41 -9.19
CA SER A 148 1.30 13.34 -9.24
C SER A 148 0.67 13.99 -8.00
N PRO A 149 -0.61 14.41 -8.06
CA PRO A 149 -1.31 14.90 -6.86
C PRO A 149 -1.36 13.86 -5.73
N TYR A 150 -1.45 12.57 -6.07
CA TYR A 150 -1.33 11.48 -5.10
C TYR A 150 0.03 11.50 -4.40
N SER A 151 1.13 11.40 -5.14
CA SER A 151 2.46 11.32 -4.52
C SER A 151 2.86 12.61 -3.83
N ALA A 152 2.39 13.77 -4.31
CA ALA A 152 2.57 15.05 -3.64
C ALA A 152 1.84 15.09 -2.28
N SER A 153 0.62 14.56 -2.20
CA SER A 153 -0.13 14.48 -0.95
C SER A 153 0.50 13.50 0.07
N LYS A 154 1.11 12.41 -0.40
CA LYS A 154 1.87 11.47 0.44
C LYS A 154 3.20 12.07 0.90
N ALA A 155 3.92 12.76 0.03
CA ALA A 155 5.12 13.51 0.40
C ALA A 155 4.81 14.55 1.49
N ALA A 156 3.69 15.28 1.35
CA ALA A 156 3.24 16.23 2.35
C ALA A 156 2.89 15.56 3.70
N SER A 157 2.25 14.39 3.70
CA SER A 157 1.98 13.65 4.94
C SER A 157 3.26 13.19 5.63
N ASP A 158 4.25 12.72 4.88
CA ASP A 158 5.55 12.30 5.43
C ASP A 158 6.29 13.48 6.08
N HIS A 159 6.26 14.66 5.47
CA HIS A 159 6.81 15.88 6.06
C HIS A 159 6.11 16.27 7.36
N LEU A 160 4.78 16.14 7.44
CA LEU A 160 4.05 16.37 8.69
C LEU A 160 4.46 15.38 9.78
N VAL A 161 4.53 14.09 9.47
CA VAL A 161 4.94 13.04 10.44
C VAL A 161 6.33 13.35 11.01
N ARG A 162 7.30 13.67 10.14
CA ARG A 162 8.65 14.08 10.57
C ARG A 162 8.64 15.35 11.42
N ALA A 163 7.86 16.36 11.03
CA ALA A 163 7.76 17.61 11.79
C ALA A 163 7.16 17.39 13.19
N TYR A 164 6.17 16.50 13.32
CA TYR A 164 5.56 16.17 14.60
C TYR A 164 6.52 15.42 15.53
N HIS A 165 7.39 14.57 14.98
CA HIS A 165 8.48 13.99 15.74
C HIS A 165 9.42 15.07 16.28
N VAL A 166 9.92 15.96 15.43
CA VAL A 166 10.85 17.03 15.83
C VAL A 166 10.23 18.01 16.84
N THR A 167 8.96 18.36 16.64
CA THR A 167 8.30 19.45 17.39
C THR A 167 7.66 18.96 18.70
N TYR A 168 7.04 17.78 18.68
CA TYR A 168 6.28 17.25 19.82
C TYR A 168 6.92 16.01 20.45
N ASN A 169 8.09 15.57 19.94
CA ASN A 169 8.73 14.33 20.36
C ASN A 169 7.80 13.11 20.24
N LEU A 170 6.88 13.13 19.26
CA LEU A 170 6.02 11.98 18.99
C LEU A 170 6.91 10.83 18.48
N PRO A 171 6.82 9.62 19.05
CA PRO A 171 7.60 8.49 18.57
C PRO A 171 7.03 8.01 17.24
N VAL A 172 7.66 8.37 16.12
CA VAL A 172 7.20 8.00 14.78
C VAL A 172 8.18 7.08 14.08
N THR A 173 7.69 6.32 13.10
CA THR A 173 8.51 5.71 12.04
C THR A 173 7.76 5.83 10.72
N ILE A 174 8.48 5.83 9.60
CA ILE A 174 7.89 5.87 8.25
C ILE A 174 8.40 4.69 7.44
N THR A 175 7.55 4.04 6.65
CA THR A 175 7.97 3.17 5.55
C THR A 175 7.59 3.76 4.20
N ASN A 176 8.52 3.79 3.26
CA ASN A 176 8.22 4.05 1.85
C ASN A 176 8.42 2.72 1.11
N CYS A 177 7.32 2.08 0.69
CA CYS A 177 7.38 0.78 0.04
C CYS A 177 7.18 0.86 -1.49
N SER A 178 7.63 -0.18 -2.21
CA SER A 178 7.34 -0.37 -3.63
C SER A 178 5.92 -0.89 -3.90
N ASN A 179 5.62 -1.16 -5.18
CA ASN A 179 4.32 -1.66 -5.61
C ASN A 179 3.99 -2.99 -4.94
N ASN A 180 2.96 -2.97 -4.10
CA ASN A 180 2.49 -4.16 -3.42
C ASN A 180 1.62 -5.03 -4.35
N PHE A 181 1.68 -6.36 -4.18
CA PHE A 181 0.78 -7.30 -4.82
C PHE A 181 0.44 -8.49 -3.92
N GLY A 182 -0.71 -9.13 -4.18
CA GLY A 182 -1.17 -10.27 -3.39
C GLY A 182 -2.69 -10.35 -3.22
N PRO A 183 -3.15 -11.19 -2.27
CA PRO A 183 -4.56 -11.32 -1.87
C PRO A 183 -5.24 -10.00 -1.55
N PHE A 184 -6.51 -9.86 -1.91
CA PHE A 184 -7.35 -8.67 -1.65
C PHE A 184 -6.97 -7.38 -2.40
N HIS A 185 -6.07 -7.44 -3.39
CA HIS A 185 -5.75 -6.28 -4.22
C HIS A 185 -6.86 -6.01 -5.24
N TYR A 186 -7.33 -4.77 -5.35
CA TYR A 186 -8.49 -4.46 -6.19
C TYR A 186 -8.23 -4.71 -7.69
N PRO A 187 -9.20 -5.25 -8.46
CA PRO A 187 -9.05 -5.63 -9.87
C PRO A 187 -9.01 -4.44 -10.86
N GLU A 188 -8.58 -3.26 -10.41
CA GLU A 188 -8.28 -2.09 -11.23
C GLU A 188 -6.75 -1.89 -11.40
N LYS A 189 -5.95 -2.55 -10.56
CA LYS A 189 -4.49 -2.43 -10.54
C LYS A 189 -3.86 -3.43 -11.49
N LEU A 190 -2.69 -3.13 -12.06
CA LEU A 190 -2.08 -3.88 -13.16
C LEU A 190 -2.12 -5.40 -12.99
N LEU A 191 -1.57 -5.94 -11.90
CA LEU A 191 -1.51 -7.38 -11.67
C LEU A 191 -2.89 -8.02 -11.47
N PRO A 192 -3.72 -7.56 -10.51
CA PRO A 192 -5.09 -8.05 -10.37
C PRO A 192 -5.91 -7.97 -11.66
N LEU A 193 -5.88 -6.83 -12.37
CA LEU A 193 -6.59 -6.62 -13.63
C LEU A 193 -6.17 -7.64 -14.69
N ALA A 194 -4.86 -7.86 -14.86
CA ALA A 194 -4.34 -8.84 -15.80
C ALA A 194 -4.82 -10.25 -15.47
N ILE A 195 -4.70 -10.65 -14.20
CA ILE A 195 -5.12 -11.98 -13.73
C ILE A 195 -6.62 -12.17 -13.96
N THR A 196 -7.46 -11.21 -13.53
CA THR A 196 -8.91 -11.33 -13.68
C THR A 196 -9.35 -11.27 -15.14
N ASN A 197 -8.72 -10.46 -15.99
CA ASN A 197 -9.02 -10.45 -17.42
C ASN A 197 -8.67 -11.79 -18.08
N ILE A 198 -7.55 -12.40 -17.70
CA ILE A 198 -7.18 -13.72 -18.19
C ILE A 198 -8.22 -14.78 -17.76
N LEU A 199 -8.66 -14.75 -16.50
CA LEU A 199 -9.70 -15.65 -15.98
C LEU A 199 -11.04 -15.47 -16.69
N GLU A 200 -11.40 -14.22 -17.02
CA GLU A 200 -12.61 -13.86 -17.77
C GLU A 200 -12.46 -14.01 -19.29
N GLY A 201 -11.32 -14.51 -19.77
CA GLY A 201 -11.06 -14.70 -21.20
C GLY A 201 -10.85 -13.40 -22.00
N ARG A 202 -10.72 -12.25 -21.35
CA ARG A 202 -10.55 -10.91 -21.96
C ARG A 202 -9.10 -10.64 -22.40
N GLN A 203 -8.88 -9.49 -23.04
CA GLN A 203 -7.57 -8.92 -23.36
C GLN A 203 -6.93 -8.30 -22.11
N VAL A 204 -5.61 -8.22 -22.08
CA VAL A 204 -4.82 -7.64 -20.99
C VAL A 204 -4.23 -6.30 -21.46
N PRO A 205 -4.69 -5.17 -20.92
CA PRO A 205 -4.21 -3.86 -21.35
C PRO A 205 -2.79 -3.59 -20.84
N VAL A 206 -1.93 -3.07 -21.71
CA VAL A 206 -0.59 -2.57 -21.38
C VAL A 206 -0.48 -1.10 -21.79
N TYR A 207 -0.22 -0.22 -20.82
CA TYR A 207 -0.14 1.23 -21.05
C TYR A 207 1.13 1.64 -21.82
N GLY A 208 0.94 2.45 -22.87
CA GLY A 208 2.04 3.07 -23.61
C GLY A 208 2.90 2.03 -24.34
N ASP A 209 4.21 2.06 -24.11
CA ASP A 209 5.17 1.10 -24.64
C ASP A 209 5.37 -0.12 -23.72
N GLY A 210 4.73 -0.14 -22.54
CA GLY A 210 4.90 -1.20 -21.54
C GLY A 210 6.26 -1.19 -20.82
N LEU A 211 7.12 -0.21 -21.08
CA LEU A 211 8.50 -0.16 -20.58
C LEU A 211 8.63 0.50 -19.19
N TYR A 212 7.52 0.72 -18.50
CA TYR A 212 7.52 1.24 -17.13
C TYR A 212 8.06 0.20 -16.17
N VAL A 213 9.06 0.56 -15.38
CA VAL A 213 9.78 -0.32 -14.47
C VAL A 213 9.33 -0.05 -13.03
N ARG A 214 9.06 -1.13 -12.28
CA ARG A 214 8.68 -1.08 -10.87
C ARG A 214 9.37 -2.21 -10.10
N ASP A 215 9.64 -1.96 -8.83
CA ASP A 215 9.87 -3.02 -7.85
C ASP A 215 8.51 -3.56 -7.36
N TRP A 216 8.42 -4.87 -7.13
CA TRP A 216 7.19 -5.56 -6.73
C TRP A 216 7.37 -6.30 -5.42
N LEU A 217 6.70 -5.81 -4.38
CA LEU A 217 6.74 -6.34 -3.04
C LEU A 217 5.50 -7.20 -2.75
N TYR A 218 5.70 -8.46 -2.36
CA TYR A 218 4.58 -9.28 -1.93
C TYR A 218 3.99 -8.73 -0.63
N VAL A 219 2.66 -8.60 -0.56
CA VAL A 219 1.98 -7.91 0.56
C VAL A 219 2.28 -8.55 1.93
N ALA A 220 2.50 -9.87 1.97
CA ALA A 220 2.89 -10.55 3.20
C ALA A 220 4.30 -10.15 3.68
N ASP A 221 5.22 -9.88 2.74
CA ASP A 221 6.55 -9.37 3.07
C ASP A 221 6.50 -7.91 3.54
N HIS A 222 5.63 -7.09 2.96
CA HIS A 222 5.38 -5.75 3.49
C HIS A 222 4.83 -5.80 4.93
N CYS A 223 3.88 -6.69 5.23
CA CYS A 223 3.37 -6.86 6.59
C CYS A 223 4.48 -7.28 7.58
N ARG A 224 5.39 -8.17 7.16
CA ARG A 224 6.58 -8.54 7.94
C ARG A 224 7.55 -7.37 8.13
N ALA A 225 7.66 -6.48 7.15
CA ALA A 225 8.51 -5.28 7.25
C ALA A 225 7.95 -4.33 8.29
N ILE A 226 6.64 -4.08 8.26
CA ILE A 226 5.94 -3.25 9.24
C ILE A 226 6.12 -3.83 10.64
N ASP A 227 5.95 -5.14 10.82
CA ASP A 227 6.21 -5.82 12.10
C ASP A 227 7.67 -5.66 12.56
N ALA A 228 8.65 -5.79 11.65
CA ALA A 228 10.05 -5.53 11.98
C ALA A 228 10.29 -4.08 12.44
N VAL A 229 9.70 -3.09 11.75
CA VAL A 229 9.82 -1.66 12.11
C VAL A 229 9.13 -1.35 13.44
N LEU A 230 7.95 -1.92 13.70
CA LEU A 230 7.25 -1.71 14.98
C LEU A 230 8.02 -2.27 16.19
N ASN A 231 8.77 -3.37 16.01
CA ASN A 231 9.50 -4.00 17.10
C ASN A 231 10.95 -3.51 17.26
N ARG A 232 11.61 -3.15 16.15
CA ARG A 232 13.06 -2.88 16.12
C ARG A 232 13.45 -1.57 15.44
N GLY A 233 12.50 -0.88 14.82
CA GLY A 233 12.75 0.39 14.13
C GLY A 233 13.18 1.49 15.10
N GLU A 234 14.10 2.33 14.66
CA GLU A 234 14.52 3.50 15.40
C GLU A 234 13.47 4.63 15.28
N VAL A 235 13.16 5.26 16.42
CA VAL A 235 12.19 6.36 16.46
C VAL A 235 12.74 7.56 15.70
N GLY A 236 11.91 8.16 14.84
CA GLY A 236 12.26 9.28 13.97
C GLY A 236 12.69 8.85 12.57
N GLU A 237 13.00 7.57 12.38
CA GLU A 237 13.58 7.09 11.13
C GLU A 237 12.54 6.72 10.07
N THR A 238 13.01 6.78 8.82
CA THR A 238 12.33 6.23 7.64
C THR A 238 13.05 4.95 7.20
N TYR A 239 12.29 3.99 6.67
CA TYR A 239 12.81 2.74 6.10
C TYR A 239 12.24 2.52 4.70
N LEU A 240 13.10 2.35 3.70
CA LEU A 240 12.65 1.92 2.37
C LEU A 240 12.39 0.42 2.35
N VAL A 241 11.25 0.00 1.78
CA VAL A 241 10.82 -1.41 1.80
C VAL A 241 10.55 -1.89 0.38
N GLY A 242 11.48 -2.68 -0.15
CA GLY A 242 11.41 -3.24 -1.49
C GLY A 242 11.58 -4.75 -1.48
N ALA A 243 11.47 -5.39 -2.64
CA ALA A 243 11.69 -6.83 -2.73
C ALA A 243 12.68 -7.25 -3.80
N TYR A 244 12.35 -6.95 -5.04
CA TYR A 244 12.99 -7.54 -6.20
C TYR A 244 14.10 -6.62 -6.68
N HIS A 245 15.35 -7.02 -6.44
CA HIS A 245 16.51 -6.28 -6.94
C HIS A 245 16.55 -6.21 -8.47
N ASP A 246 15.99 -7.21 -9.17
CA ASP A 246 15.95 -7.26 -10.63
C ASP A 246 14.68 -6.59 -11.17
N GLU A 247 14.62 -5.27 -11.14
CA GLU A 247 13.61 -4.47 -11.85
C GLU A 247 12.93 -5.13 -13.07
N ILE A 248 11.58 -5.17 -13.06
CA ILE A 248 10.79 -5.72 -14.15
C ILE A 248 9.92 -4.64 -14.77
N ASN A 249 9.91 -4.55 -16.09
CA ASN A 249 8.98 -3.67 -16.79
C ASN A 249 7.59 -4.29 -16.88
N ASN A 250 6.57 -3.45 -17.06
CA ASN A 250 5.17 -3.89 -17.12
C ASN A 250 4.92 -4.94 -18.20
N LEU A 251 5.54 -4.82 -19.38
CA LEU A 251 5.35 -5.79 -20.46
C LEU A 251 5.86 -7.17 -20.09
N ASP A 252 7.09 -7.26 -19.58
CA ASP A 252 7.70 -8.54 -19.17
C ASP A 252 6.96 -9.16 -17.98
N LEU A 253 6.44 -8.33 -17.07
CA LEU A 253 5.56 -8.78 -16.01
C LEU A 253 4.29 -9.43 -16.55
N ILE A 254 3.60 -8.77 -17.49
CA ILE A 254 2.38 -9.31 -18.10
C ILE A 254 2.66 -10.62 -18.85
N LYS A 255 3.78 -10.70 -19.58
CA LYS A 255 4.22 -11.95 -20.23
C LYS A 255 4.46 -13.06 -19.22
N LEU A 256 5.10 -12.77 -18.10
CA LEU A 256 5.29 -13.73 -17.02
C LEU A 256 3.95 -14.22 -16.45
N VAL A 257 2.99 -13.34 -16.21
CA VAL A 257 1.63 -13.72 -15.76
C VAL A 257 0.95 -14.63 -16.78
N LEU A 258 0.96 -14.27 -18.07
CA LEU A 258 0.39 -15.08 -19.15
C LEU A 258 1.03 -16.47 -19.21
N LYS A 259 2.36 -16.54 -19.13
CA LYS A 259 3.11 -17.81 -19.07
C LYS A 259 2.69 -18.66 -17.88
N LEU A 260 2.65 -18.09 -16.67
CA LEU A 260 2.24 -18.80 -15.44
C LEU A 260 0.78 -19.28 -15.49
N MET A 261 -0.07 -18.59 -16.25
CA MET A 261 -1.48 -18.95 -16.45
C MET A 261 -1.73 -19.80 -17.71
N GLY A 262 -0.67 -20.20 -18.45
CA GLY A 262 -0.77 -21.01 -19.66
C GLY A 262 -1.53 -20.33 -20.80
N LYS A 263 -1.30 -19.03 -21.03
CA LYS A 263 -1.96 -18.22 -22.07
C LYS A 263 -0.96 -17.60 -23.04
N SER A 264 -1.44 -17.29 -24.24
CA SER A 264 -0.67 -16.65 -25.32
C SER A 264 -0.45 -15.15 -25.09
N GLU A 265 0.69 -14.64 -25.53
CA GLU A 265 1.00 -13.20 -25.60
C GLU A 265 0.08 -12.43 -26.56
N GLU A 266 -0.66 -13.11 -27.45
CA GLU A 266 -1.72 -12.51 -28.28
C GLU A 266 -2.87 -11.90 -27.48
N LYS A 267 -2.94 -12.17 -26.17
CA LYS A 267 -3.88 -11.52 -25.25
C LYS A 267 -3.45 -10.11 -24.82
N ILE A 268 -2.29 -9.63 -25.25
CA ILE A 268 -1.80 -8.30 -24.89
C ILE A 268 -2.40 -7.27 -25.85
N GLU A 269 -2.99 -6.22 -25.27
CA GLU A 269 -3.51 -5.07 -26.01
C GLU A 269 -2.82 -3.79 -25.51
N PHE A 270 -2.18 -3.05 -26.40
CA PHE A 270 -1.57 -1.76 -26.04
C PHE A 270 -2.61 -0.65 -25.99
N VAL A 271 -2.68 0.06 -24.85
CA VAL A 271 -3.59 1.17 -24.63
C VAL A 271 -2.84 2.49 -24.44
N LYS A 272 -3.53 3.62 -24.64
CA LYS A 272 -2.92 4.95 -24.52
C LYS A 272 -2.32 5.15 -23.12
N ASN A 273 -1.17 5.79 -23.07
CA ASN A 273 -0.51 6.11 -21.81
C ASN A 273 -1.29 7.15 -20.99
N ARG A 274 -1.11 7.13 -19.67
CA ARG A 274 -1.61 8.18 -18.77
C ARG A 274 -0.65 9.37 -18.68
N PRO A 275 -1.14 10.60 -18.42
CA PRO A 275 -0.29 11.77 -18.20
C PRO A 275 0.63 11.59 -16.98
N GLY A 276 1.88 12.05 -17.10
CA GLY A 276 2.82 12.07 -15.98
C GLY A 276 3.26 10.70 -15.46
N HIS A 277 3.14 9.65 -16.27
CA HIS A 277 3.52 8.30 -15.84
C HIS A 277 5.05 8.18 -15.67
N ASP A 278 5.49 7.98 -14.44
CA ASP A 278 6.91 7.82 -14.11
C ASP A 278 7.52 6.56 -14.70
N ARG A 279 8.70 6.68 -15.29
CA ARG A 279 9.34 5.63 -16.08
C ARG A 279 9.87 4.49 -15.22
N ARG A 280 10.64 4.79 -14.17
CA ARG A 280 11.30 3.79 -13.33
C ARG A 280 11.27 4.22 -11.87
N TYR A 281 10.90 3.28 -11.00
CA TYR A 281 11.08 3.38 -9.56
C TYR A 281 12.12 2.35 -9.13
N ALA A 282 13.15 2.80 -8.43
CA ALA A 282 14.20 1.95 -7.89
C ALA A 282 14.80 2.59 -6.65
N PHE A 283 15.05 1.78 -5.62
CA PHE A 283 15.55 2.27 -4.36
C PHE A 283 16.31 1.20 -3.58
N ASP A 284 17.28 1.67 -2.82
CA ASP A 284 18.12 0.86 -1.95
C ASP A 284 17.42 0.66 -0.60
N TRP A 285 17.01 -0.58 -0.32
CA TRP A 285 16.42 -0.99 0.94
C TRP A 285 17.45 -1.62 1.91
N SER A 286 18.76 -1.40 1.69
CA SER A 286 19.82 -1.95 2.54
C SER A 286 19.70 -1.52 4.00
N LYS A 287 19.11 -0.36 4.29
CA LYS A 287 18.92 0.12 5.67
C LYS A 287 18.06 -0.82 6.49
N ILE A 288 16.83 -1.12 6.03
CA ILE A 288 15.92 -2.01 6.77
C ILE A 288 16.51 -3.42 6.91
N LYS A 289 17.28 -3.85 5.92
CA LYS A 289 18.02 -5.12 5.95
C LYS A 289 19.07 -5.14 7.04
N ASN A 290 19.93 -4.13 7.08
CA ASN A 290 21.09 -4.11 7.96
C ASN A 290 20.69 -3.78 9.41
N GLU A 291 19.74 -2.87 9.61
CA GLU A 291 19.33 -2.44 10.94
C GLU A 291 18.31 -3.38 11.57
N LEU A 292 17.35 -3.91 10.79
CA LEU A 292 16.21 -4.66 11.34
C LEU A 292 16.25 -6.17 11.04
N ASP A 293 17.32 -6.65 10.39
CA ASP A 293 17.47 -8.02 9.88
C ASP A 293 16.25 -8.44 9.03
N TRP A 294 15.72 -7.52 8.25
CA TRP A 294 14.57 -7.77 7.39
C TRP A 294 15.00 -8.03 5.95
N LYS A 295 14.37 -9.03 5.34
CA LYS A 295 14.42 -9.25 3.89
C LYS A 295 13.13 -9.92 3.42
N PRO A 296 12.79 -9.77 2.12
CA PRO A 296 11.72 -10.55 1.52
C PRO A 296 11.91 -12.03 1.80
N LYS A 297 10.82 -12.72 2.14
CA LYS A 297 10.85 -14.17 2.37
C LYS A 297 10.47 -14.91 1.10
N TYR A 298 9.64 -14.31 0.26
CA TYR A 298 9.12 -14.96 -0.94
C TYR A 298 9.89 -14.49 -2.16
N GLU A 299 10.31 -15.44 -2.98
CA GLU A 299 10.84 -15.15 -4.30
C GLU A 299 9.71 -14.62 -5.20
N PHE A 300 10.04 -13.73 -6.14
CA PHE A 300 9.04 -13.01 -6.92
C PHE A 300 8.09 -13.94 -7.70
N GLU A 301 8.62 -14.93 -8.42
CA GLU A 301 7.80 -15.88 -9.19
C GLU A 301 6.92 -16.76 -8.28
N GLU A 302 7.41 -17.12 -7.08
CA GLU A 302 6.64 -17.89 -6.09
C GLU A 302 5.45 -17.07 -5.57
N ALA A 303 5.71 -15.83 -5.14
CA ALA A 303 4.69 -14.91 -4.68
C ALA A 303 3.65 -14.62 -5.77
N LEU A 304 4.08 -14.53 -7.04
CA LEU A 304 3.17 -14.33 -8.18
C LEU A 304 2.26 -15.54 -8.39
N LYS A 305 2.77 -16.77 -8.27
CA LYS A 305 1.96 -18.00 -8.31
C LYS A 305 0.93 -18.04 -7.18
N LEU A 306 1.35 -17.74 -5.95
CA LEU A 306 0.45 -17.63 -4.79
C LEU A 306 -0.67 -16.62 -5.02
N THR A 307 -0.33 -15.48 -5.63
CA THR A 307 -1.30 -14.44 -5.98
C THR A 307 -2.28 -14.93 -7.03
N ILE A 308 -1.80 -15.52 -8.13
CA ILE A 308 -2.64 -16.08 -9.20
C ILE A 308 -3.61 -17.13 -8.64
N ASP A 309 -3.11 -18.04 -7.82
CA ASP A 309 -3.93 -19.10 -7.23
C ASP A 309 -4.94 -18.54 -6.23
N TRP A 310 -4.61 -17.46 -5.53
CA TRP A 310 -5.59 -16.76 -4.71
C TRP A 310 -6.75 -16.21 -5.55
N TYR A 311 -6.50 -15.52 -6.67
CA TYR A 311 -7.59 -15.02 -7.54
C TYR A 311 -8.44 -16.15 -8.13
N LYS A 312 -7.82 -17.25 -8.57
CA LYS A 312 -8.55 -18.44 -9.05
C LYS A 312 -9.51 -18.99 -8.01
N ASN A 313 -9.08 -19.04 -6.75
CA ASN A 313 -9.85 -19.63 -5.65
C ASN A 313 -10.83 -18.66 -4.97
N ASN A 314 -10.82 -17.36 -5.34
CA ASN A 314 -11.60 -16.32 -4.67
C ASN A 314 -12.43 -15.48 -5.67
N GLU A 315 -13.02 -16.12 -6.68
CA GLU A 315 -13.92 -15.44 -7.63
C GLU A 315 -15.07 -14.69 -6.95
N ASN A 316 -15.63 -15.26 -5.88
CA ASN A 316 -16.69 -14.63 -5.09
C ASN A 316 -16.26 -13.31 -4.45
N TRP A 317 -14.96 -13.09 -4.28
CA TRP A 317 -14.42 -11.84 -3.77
C TRP A 317 -14.27 -10.79 -4.87
N TRP A 318 -13.62 -11.11 -6.00
CA TRP A 318 -13.29 -10.11 -7.03
C TRP A 318 -14.38 -9.90 -8.10
N LYS A 319 -15.19 -10.91 -8.44
CA LYS A 319 -16.23 -10.77 -9.48
C LYS A 319 -17.21 -9.63 -9.19
N PRO A 320 -17.74 -9.48 -7.96
CA PRO A 320 -18.62 -8.36 -7.64
C PRO A 320 -17.96 -6.98 -7.85
N LEU A 321 -16.65 -6.89 -7.63
CA LEU A 321 -15.88 -5.64 -7.72
C LEU A 321 -15.75 -5.12 -9.15
N LEU A 322 -15.81 -6.00 -10.15
CA LEU A 322 -15.77 -5.61 -11.58
C LEU A 322 -16.99 -4.82 -12.04
N THR A 323 -18.10 -4.94 -11.30
CA THR A 323 -19.37 -4.28 -11.60
C THR A 323 -19.66 -3.07 -10.72
N THR A 324 -18.79 -2.78 -9.74
CA THR A 324 -18.97 -1.65 -8.83
C THR A 324 -18.77 -0.32 -9.58
N PRO A 325 -19.76 0.59 -9.56
CA PRO A 325 -19.63 1.92 -10.18
C PRO A 325 -18.38 2.66 -9.68
N GLY A 326 -17.56 3.17 -10.59
CA GLY A 326 -16.29 3.84 -10.31
C GLY A 326 -15.03 2.98 -10.52
N VAL A 327 -15.16 1.68 -10.73
CA VAL A 327 -14.02 0.77 -11.05
C VAL A 327 -13.73 0.70 -12.56
N ASN A 328 -14.71 1.00 -13.41
CA ASN A 328 -14.57 1.01 -14.88
C ASN A 328 -14.52 2.44 -15.46
N THR A 329 -13.42 3.16 -15.26
CA THR A 329 -13.14 4.39 -16.05
C THR A 329 -11.75 4.38 -16.66
N GLY A 330 -11.28 3.21 -17.09
CA GLY A 330 -9.99 3.01 -17.74
C GLY A 330 -10.13 2.39 -19.13
N CYS A 331 -10.80 3.09 -20.04
CA CYS A 331 -10.58 2.98 -21.49
C CYS A 331 -10.24 4.36 -22.03
#